data_AF-A0A4Q2EJ48-F1
#
_entry.id   AF-A0A4Q2EJ48-F1
#
_cell.length_a   1.000
_cell.length_b   1.000
_cell.length_c   1.000
_cell.angle_alpha   90.00
_cell.angle_beta   90.00
_cell.angle_gamma   90.00
#
_symmetry.space_group_name_H-M   'P 1'
#
loop_
_entity.id
_entity.type
_entity.pdbx_description
1 polymer ?
#
loop_
_entity_poly.entity_id
_entity_poly.type
_entity_poly.pdbx_seq_one_letter_code
_entity_poly.pdbx_strand_id
1 'polypeptide(L)'
;MREVIRDPAKTFRCPRCGAPVTYKGRGRRPVWCSARCRVEASIERRGNAIVGVKPEVVKVVSPTARLSDWEKERRQEIERNLDRDAVVDMVASRPELLMDVLARVKEQRLSADARDRQILSDAMMRTAHTVSPEIVEQAVTSPRPSHKRDVSEWVTLLNELTMQLATGLLYNRDLPTIDDPMRNLVDHYLQRVDSSKH
;
A
#
# COMPACT_ATOMS: atom_id res chain seq x y z
N MET A 1 35.24 -10.68 -9.02
CA MET A 1 34.39 -9.78 -8.20
C MET A 1 33.91 -10.56 -6.98
N ARG A 2 34.74 -10.63 -5.93
CA ARG A 2 34.37 -11.30 -4.67
C ARG A 2 33.33 -10.44 -3.94
N GLU A 3 32.24 -11.00 -3.46
CA GLU A 3 31.25 -10.26 -2.66
C GLU A 3 31.65 -10.28 -1.19
N VAL A 4 31.73 -9.11 -0.55
CA VAL A 4 32.04 -8.99 0.88
C VAL A 4 30.78 -8.56 1.62
N ILE A 5 30.26 -9.45 2.46
CA ILE A 5 29.04 -9.25 3.26
C ILE A 5 29.37 -8.35 4.46
N ARG A 6 28.64 -7.24 4.62
CA ARG A 6 28.76 -6.34 5.80
C ARG A 6 27.62 -6.60 6.77
N ASP A 7 27.89 -7.32 7.83
CA ASP A 7 26.93 -7.57 8.91
C ASP A 7 26.78 -6.30 9.80
N PRO A 8 25.57 -5.75 9.97
CA PRO A 8 25.35 -4.54 10.76
C PRO A 8 25.55 -4.74 12.28
N ALA A 9 25.53 -5.99 12.76
CA ALA A 9 25.69 -6.33 14.18
C ALA A 9 27.13 -6.76 14.55
N LYS A 10 28.01 -6.96 13.57
CA LYS A 10 29.40 -7.41 13.84
C LYS A 10 30.37 -6.25 14.03
N THR A 11 31.36 -6.50 14.88
CA THR A 11 32.56 -5.68 15.04
C THR A 11 33.30 -5.59 13.71
N PHE A 12 33.23 -4.43 13.04
CA PHE A 12 33.91 -4.19 11.77
C PHE A 12 35.42 -4.31 11.98
N ARG A 13 36.11 -5.10 11.14
CA ARG A 13 37.58 -5.19 11.17
C ARG A 13 38.19 -4.20 10.19
N CYS A 14 39.29 -3.58 10.59
CA CYS A 14 40.07 -2.68 9.77
C CYS A 14 40.59 -3.43 8.54
N PRO A 15 40.35 -2.95 7.31
CA PRO A 15 40.81 -3.63 6.09
C PRO A 15 42.33 -3.78 5.98
N ARG A 16 43.08 -2.99 6.74
CA ARG A 16 44.54 -2.97 6.69
C ARG A 16 45.21 -3.84 7.75
N CYS A 17 44.76 -3.75 9.01
CA CYS A 17 45.42 -4.43 10.13
C CYS A 17 44.52 -5.43 10.87
N GLY A 18 43.27 -5.60 10.45
CA GLY A 18 42.33 -6.52 11.08
C GLY A 18 41.76 -6.08 12.44
N ALA A 19 42.29 -5.00 13.05
CA ALA A 19 41.84 -4.48 14.34
C ALA A 19 40.37 -4.00 14.30
N PRO A 20 39.63 -4.06 15.42
CA PRO A 20 38.23 -3.63 15.47
C PRO A 20 38.10 -2.11 15.22
N VAL A 21 37.10 -1.73 14.43
CA VAL A 21 36.73 -0.35 14.14
C VAL A 21 35.58 0.05 15.07
N THR A 22 35.84 1.03 15.94
CA THR A 22 34.86 1.52 16.91
C THR A 22 34.05 2.67 16.33
N TYR A 23 32.72 2.63 16.51
CA TYR A 23 31.81 3.69 16.09
C TYR A 23 31.07 4.26 17.30
N LYS A 24 31.27 5.55 17.58
CA LYS A 24 30.67 6.25 18.74
C LYS A 24 29.21 6.70 18.53
N GLY A 25 28.52 6.18 17.51
CA GLY A 25 27.09 6.44 17.29
C GLY A 25 26.72 7.75 16.60
N ARG A 26 27.65 8.70 16.39
CA ARG A 26 27.41 9.94 15.65
C ARG A 26 28.24 10.06 14.37
N GLY A 27 27.62 10.60 13.32
CA GLY A 27 28.26 10.93 12.05
C GLY A 27 28.43 9.75 11.08
N ARG A 28 29.32 9.88 10.10
CA ARG A 28 29.63 8.79 9.16
C ARG A 28 30.39 7.68 9.88
N ARG A 29 29.96 6.42 9.69
CA ARG A 29 30.64 5.25 10.25
C ARG A 29 32.07 5.14 9.70
N PRO A 30 33.10 5.10 10.55
CA PRO A 30 34.48 4.99 10.10
C PRO A 30 34.75 3.60 9.50
N VAL A 31 35.64 3.57 8.51
CA VAL A 31 36.09 2.32 7.84
C VAL A 31 37.42 1.80 8.39
N TRP A 32 38.22 2.69 9.00
CA TRP A 32 39.56 2.39 9.49
C TRP A 32 39.59 2.46 11.02
N CYS A 33 40.39 1.61 11.67
CA CYS A 33 40.52 1.63 13.14
C CYS A 33 41.26 2.88 13.65
N SER A 34 42.05 3.55 12.81
CA SER A 34 42.81 4.75 13.16
C SER A 34 43.12 5.62 11.94
N ALA A 35 43.43 6.90 12.19
CA ALA A 35 43.89 7.83 11.16
C ALA A 35 45.17 7.34 10.46
N ARG A 36 46.07 6.69 11.20
CA ARG A 36 47.29 6.08 10.66
C ARG A 36 46.99 5.00 9.63
N CYS A 37 46.09 4.06 9.94
CA CYS A 37 45.70 3.01 8.99
C CYS A 37 45.07 3.58 7.72
N ARG A 38 44.30 4.66 7.83
CA ARG A 38 43.73 5.37 6.66
C ARG A 38 44.82 5.98 5.78
N VAL A 39 45.78 6.66 6.38
CA VAL A 39 46.87 7.35 5.65
C VAL A 39 47.77 6.33 4.97
N GLU A 40 48.22 5.30 5.69
CA GLU A 40 49.09 4.28 5.14
C GLU A 40 48.40 3.48 4.01
N ALA A 41 47.10 3.15 4.14
CA ALA A 41 46.30 2.56 3.06
C ALA A 41 46.11 3.49 1.84
N SER A 42 46.21 4.81 2.03
CA SER A 42 46.19 5.78 0.92
C SER A 42 47.54 5.85 0.21
N ILE A 43 48.64 5.75 0.96
CA ILE A 43 49.99 5.69 0.39
C ILE A 43 50.15 4.40 -0.42
N GLU A 44 49.75 3.27 0.13
CA GLU A 44 49.82 1.96 -0.53
C GLU A 44 49.02 1.94 -1.84
N ARG A 45 47.79 2.48 -1.86
CA ARG A 45 47.01 2.61 -3.10
C ARG A 45 47.70 3.49 -4.15
N ARG A 46 48.35 4.58 -3.73
CA ARG A 46 49.13 5.44 -4.64
C ARG A 46 50.37 4.72 -5.16
N GLY A 47 51.08 4.00 -4.30
CA GLY A 47 52.21 3.15 -4.69
C GLY A 47 51.79 2.09 -5.71
N ASN A 48 50.72 1.34 -5.43
CA ASN A 48 50.18 0.30 -6.31
C ASN A 48 49.78 0.85 -7.68
N ALA A 49 49.20 2.05 -7.74
CA ALA A 49 48.89 2.72 -9.00
C ALA A 49 50.15 3.04 -9.82
N ILE A 50 51.25 3.44 -9.17
CA ILE A 50 52.53 3.75 -9.82
C ILE A 50 53.20 2.48 -10.37
N VAL A 51 53.14 1.36 -9.62
CA VAL A 51 53.70 0.06 -10.05
C VAL A 51 52.78 -0.76 -10.95
N GLY A 52 51.65 -0.20 -11.41
CA GLY A 52 50.73 -0.86 -12.34
C GLY A 52 49.87 -1.98 -11.72
N VAL A 53 49.86 -2.13 -10.40
CA VAL A 53 49.03 -3.11 -9.69
C VAL A 53 47.62 -2.52 -9.52
N LYS A 54 46.65 -3.01 -10.31
CA LYS A 54 45.25 -2.60 -10.20
C LYS A 54 44.58 -3.29 -9.01
N PRO A 55 44.14 -2.57 -7.96
CA PRO A 55 43.37 -3.18 -6.88
C PRO A 55 42.01 -3.66 -7.40
N GLU A 56 41.62 -4.90 -7.07
CA GLU A 56 40.29 -5.42 -7.37
C GLU A 56 39.24 -4.70 -6.51
N VAL A 57 38.41 -3.86 -7.13
CA VAL A 57 37.32 -3.18 -6.43
C VAL A 57 36.19 -4.17 -6.20
N VAL A 58 36.00 -4.55 -4.95
CA VAL A 58 34.85 -5.34 -4.51
C VAL A 58 33.66 -4.42 -4.24
N LYS A 59 32.55 -4.64 -4.96
CA LYS A 59 31.28 -4.00 -4.66
C LYS A 59 30.73 -4.57 -3.36
N VAL A 60 30.60 -3.72 -2.34
CA VAL A 60 29.96 -4.11 -1.09
C VAL A 60 28.47 -3.81 -1.16
N VAL A 61 27.66 -4.86 -1.21
CA VAL A 61 26.21 -4.76 -1.22
C VAL A 61 25.73 -4.42 0.19
N SER A 62 24.81 -3.46 0.31
CA SER A 62 24.19 -3.16 1.60
C SER A 62 23.26 -4.31 2.03
N PRO A 63 23.20 -4.65 3.34
CA PRO A 63 22.30 -5.68 3.85
C PRO A 63 20.83 -5.48 3.47
N THR A 64 20.41 -4.23 3.31
CA THR A 64 19.02 -3.85 2.98
C THR A 64 18.65 -4.04 1.51
N ALA A 65 19.62 -4.29 0.62
CA ALA A 65 19.38 -4.33 -0.83
C ALA A 65 19.29 -5.76 -1.41
N ARG A 66 19.32 -6.80 -0.56
CA ARG A 66 19.03 -8.17 -0.97
C ARG A 66 18.06 -8.79 0.02
N LEU A 67 16.92 -9.27 -0.48
CA LEU A 67 16.32 -10.46 0.12
C LEU A 67 17.42 -11.52 0.06
N SER A 68 17.86 -11.98 1.23
CA SER A 68 18.84 -13.04 1.37
C SER A 68 18.42 -14.27 0.57
N ASP A 69 19.36 -15.09 0.13
CA ASP A 69 19.00 -16.32 -0.60
C ASP A 69 18.11 -17.23 0.25
N TRP A 70 18.26 -17.19 1.59
CA TRP A 70 17.34 -17.79 2.55
C TRP A 70 15.92 -17.19 2.50
N GLU A 71 15.75 -15.86 2.44
CA GLU A 71 14.42 -15.23 2.33
C GLU A 71 13.75 -15.55 0.98
N LYS A 72 14.52 -15.63 -0.11
CA LYS A 72 14.01 -16.05 -1.41
C LYS A 72 13.57 -17.50 -1.40
N GLU A 73 14.41 -18.38 -0.87
CA GLU A 73 14.12 -19.81 -0.74
C GLU A 73 12.90 -20.03 0.16
N ARG A 74 12.80 -19.29 1.27
CA ARG A 74 11.65 -19.32 2.17
C ARG A 74 10.38 -18.80 1.52
N ARG A 75 10.44 -17.72 0.73
CA ARG A 75 9.28 -17.24 -0.04
C ARG A 75 8.83 -18.26 -1.08
N GLN A 76 9.77 -18.87 -1.82
CA GLN A 76 9.45 -19.90 -2.80
C GLN A 76 8.87 -21.15 -2.14
N GLU A 77 9.35 -21.53 -0.95
CA GLU A 77 8.78 -22.62 -0.16
C GLU A 77 7.34 -22.31 0.29
N ILE A 78 7.10 -21.10 0.78
CA ILE A 78 5.77 -20.61 1.14
C ILE A 78 4.85 -20.63 -0.11
N GLU A 79 5.28 -20.06 -1.23
CA GLU A 79 4.52 -20.04 -2.49
C GLU A 79 4.24 -21.44 -3.04
N ARG A 80 5.15 -22.41 -2.86
CA ARG A 80 4.93 -23.82 -3.25
C ARG A 80 3.94 -24.55 -2.34
N ASN A 81 3.91 -24.20 -1.06
CA ASN A 81 3.08 -24.86 -0.06
C ASN A 81 1.72 -24.18 0.16
N LEU A 82 1.54 -22.94 -0.31
CA LEU A 82 0.24 -22.29 -0.42
C LEU A 82 -0.47 -22.80 -1.69
N ASP A 83 -0.94 -24.04 -1.62
CA ASP A 83 -1.93 -24.53 -2.57
C ASP A 83 -3.28 -23.83 -2.35
N ARG A 84 -4.17 -23.88 -3.34
CA ARG A 84 -5.50 -23.26 -3.29
C ARG A 84 -6.28 -23.73 -2.06
N ASP A 85 -6.22 -25.00 -1.72
CA ASP A 85 -6.95 -25.58 -0.58
C ASP A 85 -6.33 -25.10 0.74
N ALA A 86 -5.00 -25.06 0.86
CA ALA A 86 -4.32 -24.47 2.01
C ALA A 86 -4.65 -22.96 2.21
N VAL A 87 -4.78 -22.19 1.12
CA VAL A 87 -5.23 -20.79 1.19
C VAL A 87 -6.68 -20.71 1.69
N VAL A 88 -7.55 -21.55 1.14
CA VAL A 88 -8.97 -21.60 1.51
C VAL A 88 -9.12 -21.95 2.99
N ASP A 89 -8.43 -22.97 3.48
CA ASP A 89 -8.46 -23.39 4.88
C ASP A 89 -7.93 -22.29 5.82
N MET A 90 -6.87 -21.60 5.41
CA MET A 90 -6.27 -20.50 6.18
C MET A 90 -7.23 -19.31 6.29
N VAL A 91 -7.87 -18.92 5.18
CA VAL A 91 -8.86 -17.83 5.17
C VAL A 91 -10.13 -18.24 5.91
N ALA A 92 -10.58 -19.49 5.78
CA ALA A 92 -11.73 -20.03 6.51
C ALA A 92 -11.51 -20.03 8.03
N SER A 93 -10.28 -20.30 8.47
CA SER A 93 -9.89 -20.29 9.88
C SER A 93 -9.70 -18.88 10.45
N ARG A 94 -9.48 -17.89 9.57
CA ARG A 94 -9.07 -16.51 9.92
C ARG A 94 -9.75 -15.49 9.01
N PRO A 95 -11.05 -15.22 9.23
CA PRO A 95 -11.87 -14.39 8.35
C PRO A 95 -11.38 -12.93 8.23
N GLU A 96 -10.58 -12.44 9.18
CA GLU A 96 -9.93 -11.14 9.09
C GLU A 96 -8.99 -11.02 7.88
N LEU A 97 -8.37 -12.12 7.45
CA LEU A 97 -7.49 -12.15 6.28
C LEU A 97 -8.27 -11.87 4.98
N LEU A 98 -9.54 -12.30 4.90
CA LEU A 98 -10.40 -12.00 3.77
C LEU A 98 -10.64 -10.48 3.67
N MET A 99 -10.89 -9.82 4.80
CA MET A 99 -11.14 -8.37 4.83
C MET A 99 -9.91 -7.57 4.42
N ASP A 100 -8.73 -7.97 4.86
CA ASP A 100 -7.46 -7.34 4.46
C ASP A 100 -7.19 -7.50 2.97
N VAL A 101 -7.48 -8.68 2.40
CA VAL A 101 -7.35 -8.93 0.96
C VAL A 101 -8.33 -8.04 0.17
N LEU A 102 -9.60 -7.97 0.58
CA LEU A 102 -10.61 -7.14 -0.08
C LEU A 102 -10.24 -5.64 -0.01
N ALA A 103 -9.71 -5.17 1.12
CA ALA A 103 -9.24 -3.79 1.28
C ALA A 103 -8.09 -3.48 0.30
N ARG A 104 -7.10 -4.37 0.17
CA ARG A 104 -5.99 -4.22 -0.78
C ARG A 104 -6.44 -4.24 -2.23
N VAL A 105 -7.40 -5.09 -2.60
CA VAL A 105 -7.95 -5.14 -3.96
C VAL A 105 -8.62 -3.81 -4.33
N LYS A 106 -9.35 -3.20 -3.38
CA LYS A 106 -9.97 -1.87 -3.55
C LYS A 106 -8.92 -0.78 -3.76
N GLU A 107 -7.86 -0.77 -2.96
CA GLU A 107 -6.77 0.21 -3.07
C GLU A 107 -5.97 0.08 -4.37
N GLN A 108 -5.72 -1.15 -4.82
CA GLN A 108 -4.93 -1.43 -6.03
C GLN A 108 -5.72 -1.28 -7.33
N ARG A 109 -7.03 -0.93 -7.27
CA ARG A 109 -7.94 -0.83 -8.42
C ARG A 109 -7.81 -2.02 -9.37
N LEU A 110 -7.65 -3.22 -8.83
CA LEU A 110 -7.69 -4.45 -9.61
C LEU A 110 -9.13 -4.62 -10.10
N SER A 111 -9.42 -4.05 -11.27
CA SER A 111 -10.75 -4.07 -11.87
C SER A 111 -10.98 -5.44 -12.49
N ALA A 112 -11.62 -6.34 -11.74
CA ALA A 112 -12.24 -7.53 -12.31
C ALA A 112 -13.31 -7.13 -13.33
N ASP A 113 -13.51 -7.93 -14.38
CA ASP A 113 -14.56 -7.72 -15.37
C ASP A 113 -15.94 -7.73 -14.69
N ALA A 114 -16.94 -7.08 -15.29
CA ALA A 114 -18.31 -7.02 -14.75
C ALA A 114 -18.89 -8.43 -14.52
N ARG A 115 -18.53 -9.39 -15.38
CA ARG A 115 -18.91 -10.79 -15.25
C ARG A 115 -18.31 -11.45 -14.00
N ASP A 116 -17.02 -11.23 -13.74
CA ASP A 116 -16.32 -11.83 -12.60
C ASP A 116 -16.87 -11.31 -11.26
N ARG A 117 -17.24 -10.02 -11.22
CA ARG A 117 -17.90 -9.42 -10.05
C ARG A 117 -19.26 -10.05 -9.78
N GLN A 118 -20.03 -10.33 -10.83
CA GLN A 118 -21.34 -10.97 -10.70
C GLN A 118 -21.20 -12.42 -10.18
N ILE A 119 -20.25 -13.19 -10.73
CA ILE A 119 -19.98 -14.56 -10.28
C ILE A 119 -19.59 -14.60 -8.79
N LEU A 120 -18.73 -13.67 -8.36
CA LEU A 120 -18.33 -13.54 -6.96
C LEU A 120 -19.52 -13.15 -6.06
N SER A 121 -20.31 -12.17 -6.48
CA SER A 121 -21.50 -11.73 -5.74
C SER A 121 -22.49 -12.89 -5.53
N ASP A 122 -22.77 -13.66 -6.58
CA ASP A 122 -23.67 -14.81 -6.51
C ASP A 122 -23.11 -15.89 -5.57
N ALA A 123 -21.80 -16.14 -5.59
CA ALA A 123 -21.15 -17.09 -4.69
C ALA A 123 -21.21 -16.64 -3.23
N MET A 124 -20.97 -15.35 -2.96
CA MET A 124 -21.09 -14.77 -1.61
C MET A 124 -22.53 -14.86 -1.10
N MET A 125 -23.52 -14.52 -1.94
CA MET A 125 -24.93 -14.63 -1.57
C MET A 125 -25.32 -16.07 -1.25
N ARG A 126 -24.92 -17.06 -2.07
CA ARG A 126 -25.16 -18.48 -1.78
C ARG A 126 -24.55 -18.92 -0.45
N THR A 127 -23.31 -18.50 -0.19
CA THR A 127 -22.60 -18.85 1.06
C THR A 127 -23.27 -18.20 2.27
N ALA A 128 -23.68 -16.94 2.16
CA ALA A 128 -24.38 -16.23 3.23
C ALA A 128 -25.72 -16.92 3.56
N HIS A 129 -26.49 -17.35 2.55
CA HIS A 129 -27.74 -18.09 2.77
C HIS A 129 -27.50 -19.41 3.52
N THR A 130 -26.39 -20.10 3.24
CA THR A 130 -26.06 -21.36 3.94
C THR A 130 -25.63 -21.17 5.39
N VAL A 131 -25.00 -20.04 5.72
CA VAL A 131 -24.48 -19.77 7.07
C VAL A 131 -25.55 -19.14 7.96
N SER A 132 -26.35 -18.23 7.42
CA SER A 132 -27.43 -17.57 8.15
C SER A 132 -28.57 -17.19 7.21
N PRO A 133 -29.56 -18.08 7.02
CA PRO A 133 -30.68 -17.81 6.13
C PRO A 133 -31.48 -16.57 6.56
N GLU A 134 -31.64 -16.34 7.87
CA GLU A 134 -32.39 -15.21 8.44
C GLU A 134 -31.75 -13.85 8.12
N ILE A 135 -30.43 -13.73 8.16
CA ILE A 135 -29.72 -12.47 7.84
C ILE A 135 -29.87 -12.14 6.35
N VAL A 136 -29.79 -13.15 5.48
CA VAL A 136 -29.92 -12.92 4.04
C VAL A 136 -31.36 -12.68 3.64
N GLU A 137 -32.31 -13.38 4.22
CA GLU A 137 -33.73 -13.07 4.06
C GLU A 137 -34.00 -11.63 4.52
N GLN A 138 -33.52 -11.20 5.69
CA GLN A 138 -33.64 -9.79 6.12
C GLN A 138 -32.96 -8.78 5.20
N ALA A 139 -31.81 -9.13 4.59
CA ALA A 139 -31.11 -8.26 3.64
C ALA A 139 -31.77 -8.22 2.25
N VAL A 140 -32.40 -9.32 1.82
CA VAL A 140 -33.14 -9.44 0.56
C VAL A 140 -34.55 -8.89 0.68
N THR A 141 -35.19 -9.02 1.85
CA THR A 141 -36.49 -8.42 2.17
C THR A 141 -36.37 -6.98 2.65
N SER A 142 -35.18 -6.49 2.98
CA SER A 142 -34.93 -5.06 3.07
C SER A 142 -34.88 -4.53 1.65
N PRO A 143 -35.92 -3.82 1.16
CA PRO A 143 -35.76 -3.08 -0.06
C PRO A 143 -34.66 -2.07 0.25
N ARG A 144 -33.62 -1.98 -0.58
CA ARG A 144 -32.94 -0.69 -0.73
C ARG A 144 -34.06 0.34 -0.83
N PRO A 145 -34.12 1.37 0.02
CA PRO A 145 -35.13 2.38 -0.17
C PRO A 145 -34.82 3.05 -1.51
N SER A 146 -35.49 2.60 -2.56
CA SER A 146 -35.98 3.47 -3.63
C SER A 146 -37.10 4.35 -3.08
N HIS A 147 -36.99 4.77 -1.81
CA HIS A 147 -37.87 5.75 -1.23
C HIS A 147 -37.72 6.98 -2.10
N LYS A 148 -38.75 7.26 -2.89
CA LYS A 148 -38.89 8.56 -3.54
C LYS A 148 -38.89 9.55 -2.40
N ARG A 149 -37.75 10.22 -2.20
CA ARG A 149 -37.66 11.24 -1.16
C ARG A 149 -38.81 12.21 -1.34
N ASP A 150 -39.53 12.46 -0.26
CA ASP A 150 -40.62 13.42 -0.31
C ASP A 150 -40.06 14.85 -0.43
N VAL A 151 -40.94 15.83 -0.66
CA VAL A 151 -40.53 17.22 -0.83
C VAL A 151 -39.84 17.77 0.42
N SER A 152 -40.27 17.35 1.61
CA SER A 152 -39.72 17.83 2.89
C SER A 152 -38.30 17.30 3.15
N GLU A 153 -38.03 16.05 2.76
CA GLU A 153 -36.71 15.45 2.81
C GLU A 153 -35.74 16.17 1.86
N TRP A 154 -36.19 16.50 0.64
CA TRP A 154 -35.38 17.29 -0.30
C TRP A 154 -35.09 18.70 0.21
N VAL A 155 -36.09 19.38 0.79
CA VAL A 155 -35.89 20.72 1.39
C VAL A 155 -34.85 20.65 2.52
N THR A 156 -34.91 19.61 3.36
CA THR A 156 -33.96 19.43 4.46
C THR A 156 -32.52 19.25 3.94
N LEU A 157 -32.32 18.39 2.94
CA LEU A 157 -31.00 18.15 2.35
C LEU A 157 -30.42 19.39 1.67
N LEU A 158 -31.23 20.16 0.95
CA LEU A 158 -30.78 21.39 0.30
C LEU A 158 -30.38 22.46 1.33
N ASN A 159 -31.12 22.56 2.43
CA ASN A 159 -30.78 23.47 3.53
C ASN A 159 -29.49 23.05 4.23
N GLU A 160 -29.29 21.75 4.45
CA GLU A 160 -28.05 21.24 5.03
C GLU A 160 -26.84 21.51 4.13
N LEU A 161 -26.96 21.23 2.82
CA LEU A 161 -25.90 21.55 1.85
C LEU A 161 -25.57 23.05 1.85
N THR A 162 -26.60 23.90 1.88
CA THR A 162 -26.44 25.37 1.97
C THR A 162 -25.70 25.76 3.25
N MET A 163 -26.06 25.16 4.38
CA MET A 163 -25.39 25.42 5.66
C MET A 163 -23.92 24.97 5.63
N GLN A 164 -23.62 23.81 5.07
CA GLN A 164 -22.25 23.29 4.97
C GLN A 164 -21.37 24.17 4.06
N LEU A 165 -21.93 24.71 2.97
CA LEU A 165 -21.25 25.67 2.11
C LEU A 165 -21.01 27.00 2.82
N ALA A 166 -22.01 27.52 3.54
CA ALA A 166 -21.90 28.80 4.25
C ALA A 166 -20.92 28.74 5.44
N THR A 167 -20.85 27.60 6.13
CA THR A 167 -19.98 27.39 7.29
C THR A 167 -18.57 26.94 6.91
N GLY A 168 -18.32 26.62 5.64
CA GLY A 168 -17.04 26.11 5.17
C GLY A 168 -16.74 24.68 5.62
N LEU A 169 -17.75 23.93 6.08
CA LEU A 169 -17.63 22.49 6.37
C LEU A 169 -17.36 21.69 5.09
N LEU A 170 -17.80 22.22 3.95
CA LEU A 170 -17.39 21.74 2.63
C LEU A 170 -16.13 22.51 2.20
N TYR A 171 -14.99 21.82 2.18
CA TYR A 171 -13.70 22.44 1.92
C TYR A 171 -13.56 22.87 0.45
N ASN A 172 -12.77 23.92 0.21
CA ASN A 172 -12.50 24.43 -1.14
C ASN A 172 -11.94 23.37 -2.12
N ARG A 173 -11.25 22.35 -1.61
CA ARG A 173 -10.73 21.23 -2.42
C ARG A 173 -11.84 20.33 -2.98
N ASP A 174 -13.00 20.30 -2.32
CA ASP A 174 -14.12 19.41 -2.62
C ASP A 174 -15.16 20.10 -3.53
N LEU A 175 -15.13 21.44 -3.62
CA LEU A 175 -15.99 22.24 -4.49
C LEU A 175 -15.99 21.79 -5.97
N PRO A 176 -14.83 21.46 -6.60
CA PRO A 176 -14.83 21.00 -7.99
C PRO A 176 -15.62 19.71 -8.22
N THR A 177 -15.81 18.88 -7.17
CA THR A 177 -16.54 17.60 -7.29
C THR A 177 -18.06 17.81 -7.36
N ILE A 178 -18.57 18.94 -6.84
CA ILE A 178 -20.00 19.24 -6.77
C ILE A 178 -20.46 20.28 -7.81
N ASP A 179 -19.53 20.90 -8.55
CA ASP A 179 -19.83 21.98 -9.49
C ASP A 179 -20.78 21.52 -10.63
N ASP A 180 -20.43 20.42 -11.32
CA ASP A 180 -21.25 19.86 -12.39
C ASP A 180 -22.64 19.39 -11.90
N PRO A 181 -22.77 18.62 -10.79
CA PRO A 181 -24.07 18.30 -10.21
C PRO A 181 -24.93 19.52 -9.86
N MET A 182 -24.33 20.56 -9.28
CA MET A 182 -25.05 21.78 -8.90
C MET A 182 -25.55 22.56 -10.11
N ARG A 183 -24.72 22.69 -11.15
CA ARG A 183 -25.11 23.30 -12.41
C ARG A 183 -26.30 22.58 -13.03
N ASN A 184 -26.22 21.26 -13.15
CA ASN A 184 -27.32 20.45 -13.71
C ASN A 184 -28.61 20.57 -12.89
N LEU A 185 -28.51 20.62 -11.55
CA LEU A 185 -29.68 20.79 -10.68
C LEU A 185 -30.39 22.13 -10.95
N VAL A 186 -29.62 23.22 -11.03
CA VAL A 186 -30.17 24.56 -11.30
C VAL A 186 -30.78 24.62 -12.69
N ASP A 187 -30.08 24.11 -13.70
CA ASP A 187 -30.56 24.12 -15.09
C ASP A 187 -31.89 23.37 -15.23
N HIS A 188 -32.00 22.17 -14.65
CA HIS A 188 -33.26 21.40 -14.68
C HIS A 188 -34.37 22.03 -13.86
N TYR A 189 -34.05 22.70 -12.73
CA TYR A 189 -35.03 23.43 -11.95
C TYR A 189 -35.62 24.61 -12.74
N LEU A 190 -34.76 25.43 -13.36
CA LEU A 190 -35.17 26.57 -14.17
C LEU A 190 -36.01 26.13 -15.37
N GLN A 191 -35.58 25.07 -16.07
CA GLN A 191 -36.32 24.50 -17.19
C GLN A 191 -37.74 24.07 -16.78
N ARG A 192 -37.90 23.45 -15.60
CA ARG A 192 -39.22 23.08 -15.07
C ARG A 192 -40.06 24.28 -14.68
N VAL A 193 -39.47 25.29 -14.04
CA VAL A 193 -40.18 26.52 -13.67
C VAL A 193 -40.70 27.24 -14.91
N ASP A 194 -39.89 27.35 -15.96
CA ASP A 194 -40.29 28.00 -17.20
C ASP A 194 -41.34 27.20 -17.98
N SER A 195 -41.24 25.87 -17.95
CA SER A 195 -42.26 24.97 -18.51
C SER A 195 -43.58 24.99 -17.75
N SER A 196 -43.57 25.34 -16.45
CA SER A 196 -44.79 25.44 -15.63
C SER A 196 -45.52 26.78 -15.73
N LYS A 197 -44.90 27.77 -16.37
CA LYS A 197 -45.46 29.12 -16.61
C LYS A 197 -46.19 29.24 -17.96
N HIS A 198 -46.15 28.19 -18.79
CA HIS A 198 -46.87 28.07 -20.06
C HIS A 198 -47.97 27.03 -19.93
#